data_AF-A0A975G9S6-F1
#
_entry.id   AF-A0A975G9S6-F1
#
_cell.length_a   1.000
_cell.length_b   1.000
_cell.length_c   1.000
_cell.angle_alpha   90.00
_cell.angle_beta   90.00
_cell.angle_gamma   90.00
#
_symmetry.space_group_name_H-M   'P 1'
#
loop_
_entity.id
_entity.type
_entity.pdbx_description
1 polymer ?
#
loop_
_entity_poly.entity_id
_entity_poly.type
_entity_poly.pdbx_seq_one_letter_code
_entity_poly.pdbx_strand_id
1 'polypeptide(L)'
;MMKAFAFFPLAALLLSAPLHAQNTDPSGETKGTETEGPRRFWQATLPGGSYMVALDRICSISEQTYIVDGGVVVHEVNIDTNGQALARFYYLEPPSTNTSTLNEAVDRAKQLLDEAGKRTGTDTQTMVLKKFPETTHAKCIEFRMTSREELDALIKSAKDAWESGKGRKFSVK
;
A
#
# COMPACT_ATOMS: atom_id res chain seq x y z
N MET A 1 -19.62 -39.63 -64.43
CA MET A 1 -20.53 -38.61 -63.88
C MET A 1 -20.27 -38.51 -62.38
N MET A 2 -20.23 -37.28 -61.87
CA MET A 2 -19.79 -36.88 -60.52
C MET A 2 -20.76 -37.30 -59.39
N LYS A 3 -20.24 -37.17 -58.14
CA LYS A 3 -20.92 -37.02 -56.82
C LYS A 3 -21.19 -38.35 -56.08
N ALA A 4 -21.05 -38.47 -54.77
CA ALA A 4 -20.52 -37.62 -53.70
C ALA A 4 -20.36 -38.48 -52.42
N PHE A 5 -19.55 -37.96 -51.50
CA PHE A 5 -19.22 -38.43 -50.14
C PHE A 5 -20.40 -38.81 -49.24
N ALA A 6 -20.17 -39.72 -48.26
CA ALA A 6 -20.41 -39.44 -46.84
C ALA A 6 -19.76 -40.49 -45.89
N PHE A 7 -18.88 -39.99 -45.03
CA PHE A 7 -18.32 -40.59 -43.80
C PHE A 7 -19.37 -40.57 -42.67
N PHE A 8 -19.35 -41.55 -41.72
CA PHE A 8 -19.21 -41.33 -40.26
C PHE A 8 -19.39 -42.64 -39.44
N PRO A 9 -18.39 -43.07 -38.65
CA PRO A 9 -18.64 -43.64 -37.33
C PRO A 9 -18.37 -42.58 -36.26
N LEU A 10 -19.33 -42.48 -35.33
CA LEU A 10 -19.37 -41.57 -34.19
C LEU A 10 -18.21 -41.87 -33.22
N ALA A 11 -17.14 -41.07 -33.28
CA ALA A 11 -16.05 -41.10 -32.30
C ALA A 11 -16.47 -40.35 -31.03
N ALA A 12 -16.36 -41.01 -29.88
CA ALA A 12 -16.57 -40.45 -28.56
C ALA A 12 -15.48 -39.41 -28.24
N LEU A 13 -15.88 -38.16 -27.97
CA LEU A 13 -15.02 -37.17 -27.32
C LEU A 13 -15.33 -37.14 -25.82
N LEU A 14 -14.36 -37.60 -25.04
CA LEU A 14 -14.29 -37.42 -23.59
C LEU A 14 -14.11 -35.92 -23.29
N LEU A 15 -15.10 -35.33 -22.62
CA LEU A 15 -15.07 -33.94 -22.17
C LEU A 15 -14.33 -33.87 -20.82
N SER A 16 -13.04 -33.57 -20.85
CA SER A 16 -12.27 -33.25 -19.65
C SER A 16 -12.53 -31.80 -19.24
N ALA A 17 -13.40 -31.58 -18.25
CA ALA A 17 -13.57 -30.27 -17.64
C ALA A 17 -12.35 -29.92 -16.76
N PRO A 18 -11.75 -28.71 -16.87
CA PRO A 18 -10.78 -28.27 -15.88
C PRO A 18 -11.51 -27.89 -14.59
N LEU A 19 -11.28 -28.70 -13.56
CA LEU A 19 -11.54 -28.35 -12.16
C LEU A 19 -10.80 -27.04 -11.85
N HIS A 20 -11.54 -25.95 -11.64
CA HIS A 20 -11.00 -24.76 -11.02
C HIS A 20 -10.88 -25.03 -9.52
N ALA A 21 -9.67 -25.37 -9.07
CA ALA A 21 -9.33 -25.36 -7.66
C ALA A 21 -9.36 -23.92 -7.17
N GLN A 22 -10.37 -23.55 -6.38
CA GLN A 22 -10.34 -22.32 -5.60
C GLN A 22 -9.39 -22.52 -4.43
N ASN A 23 -8.14 -22.08 -4.58
CA ASN A 23 -7.28 -21.81 -3.44
C ASN A 23 -7.83 -20.56 -2.75
N THR A 24 -8.62 -20.77 -1.70
CA THR A 24 -8.89 -19.72 -0.73
C THR A 24 -7.58 -19.48 0.02
N ASP A 25 -6.76 -18.54 -0.48
CA ASP A 25 -5.76 -17.92 0.37
C ASP A 25 -6.48 -17.35 1.60
N PRO A 26 -5.96 -17.52 2.83
CA PRO A 26 -6.51 -16.85 3.98
C PRO A 26 -6.19 -15.37 3.83
N SER A 27 -7.10 -14.63 3.18
CA SER A 27 -7.08 -13.18 3.18
C SER A 27 -7.27 -12.74 4.63
N GLY A 28 -6.16 -12.40 5.30
CA GLY A 28 -6.23 -11.47 6.42
C GLY A 28 -7.05 -10.27 5.95
N GLU A 29 -8.02 -9.86 6.76
CA GLU A 29 -8.90 -8.75 6.44
C GLU A 29 -8.06 -7.51 6.13
N THR A 30 -7.85 -7.24 4.83
CA THR A 30 -7.21 -6.01 4.38
C THR A 30 -8.14 -4.88 4.81
N LYS A 31 -7.69 -4.03 5.73
CA LYS A 31 -8.43 -2.83 6.18
C LYS A 31 -8.46 -1.79 5.06
N GLY A 32 -9.14 -2.09 3.96
CA GLY A 32 -9.24 -1.23 2.79
C GLY A 32 -9.94 -1.98 1.66
N THR A 33 -10.90 -1.33 1.02
CA THR A 33 -11.58 -1.88 -0.15
C THR A 33 -10.89 -1.38 -1.42
N GLU A 34 -10.48 -2.31 -2.27
CA GLU A 34 -9.93 -2.01 -3.60
C GLU A 34 -10.92 -2.40 -4.69
N THR A 35 -11.09 -1.52 -5.68
CA THR A 35 -11.94 -1.75 -6.85
C THR A 35 -11.23 -1.29 -8.13
N GLU A 36 -11.72 -1.73 -9.29
CA GLU A 36 -11.21 -1.23 -10.56
C GLU A 36 -11.47 0.28 -10.70
N GLY A 37 -10.42 1.01 -11.05
CA GLY A 37 -10.46 2.46 -11.22
C GLY A 37 -10.44 2.86 -12.70
N PRO A 38 -10.66 4.16 -12.98
CA PRO A 38 -10.44 4.75 -14.30
C PRO A 38 -9.05 4.40 -14.84
N ARG A 39 -9.00 4.00 -16.12
CA ARG A 39 -7.75 3.60 -16.77
C ARG A 39 -6.67 4.66 -16.59
N ARG A 40 -5.46 4.24 -16.21
CA ARG A 40 -4.28 5.09 -15.97
C ARG A 40 -4.33 6.00 -14.73
N PHE A 41 -5.30 5.84 -13.83
CA PHE A 41 -5.35 6.59 -12.57
C PHE A 41 -5.35 5.66 -11.37
N TRP A 42 -4.60 6.06 -10.34
CA TRP A 42 -4.77 5.54 -8.99
C TRP A 42 -5.50 6.58 -8.14
N GLN A 43 -6.46 6.11 -7.34
CA GLN A 43 -7.29 6.94 -6.47
C GLN A 43 -7.31 6.36 -5.06
N ALA A 44 -7.20 7.23 -4.06
CA ALA A 44 -7.39 6.91 -2.66
C ALA A 44 -8.53 7.78 -2.10
N THR A 45 -9.50 7.14 -1.47
CA THR A 45 -10.53 7.81 -0.65
C THR A 45 -10.27 7.46 0.81
N LEU A 46 -10.02 8.49 1.61
CA LEU A 46 -9.52 8.41 2.97
C LEU A 46 -10.42 9.25 3.89
N PRO A 47 -10.41 9.03 5.21
CA PRO A 47 -11.22 9.83 6.14
C PRO A 47 -10.97 11.34 6.03
N GLY A 48 -9.73 11.75 5.72
CA GLY A 48 -9.33 13.15 5.59
C GLY A 48 -9.53 13.75 4.19
N GLY A 49 -9.99 12.99 3.20
CA GLY A 49 -10.20 13.49 1.84
C GLY A 49 -9.89 12.44 0.77
N SER A 50 -9.65 12.91 -0.46
CA SER A 50 -9.32 12.02 -1.56
C SER A 50 -8.08 12.49 -2.31
N TYR A 51 -7.31 11.53 -2.81
CA TYR A 51 -6.15 11.78 -3.64
C TYR A 51 -6.29 11.00 -4.95
N MET A 52 -5.92 11.63 -6.06
CA MET A 52 -5.90 10.99 -7.38
C MET A 52 -4.63 11.39 -8.10
N VAL A 53 -3.99 10.41 -8.73
CA VAL A 53 -2.78 10.61 -9.52
C VAL A 53 -2.83 9.79 -10.80
N ALA A 54 -2.32 10.37 -11.88
CA ALA A 54 -2.11 9.64 -13.12
C ALA A 54 -0.88 8.74 -12.96
N LEU A 55 -1.00 7.46 -13.30
CA LEU A 55 0.06 6.45 -13.09
C LEU A 55 1.35 6.81 -13.84
N ASP A 56 1.25 7.48 -14.99
CA ASP A 56 2.39 7.94 -15.80
C ASP A 56 3.06 9.20 -15.25
N ARG A 57 2.50 9.81 -14.20
CA ARG A 57 3.09 10.94 -13.50
C ARG A 57 3.82 10.54 -12.23
N ILE A 58 3.54 9.36 -11.68
CA ILE A 58 4.27 8.83 -10.53
C ILE A 58 5.72 8.59 -10.96
N CYS A 59 6.66 9.20 -10.25
CA CYS A 59 8.10 9.00 -10.47
C CYS A 59 8.73 8.14 -9.38
N SER A 60 8.20 8.17 -8.16
CA SER A 60 8.63 7.30 -7.07
C SER A 60 7.50 7.05 -6.06
N ILE A 61 7.54 5.86 -5.44
CA ILE A 61 6.79 5.53 -4.24
C ILE A 61 7.82 5.09 -3.21
N SER A 62 7.90 5.79 -2.09
CA SER A 62 8.86 5.48 -1.02
C SER A 62 8.14 5.26 0.31
N GLU A 63 8.69 4.35 1.11
CA GLU A 63 8.23 4.04 2.45
C GLU A 63 9.37 4.30 3.43
N GLN A 64 9.06 4.96 4.54
CA GLN A 64 10.02 5.28 5.59
C GLN A 64 9.37 5.07 6.94
N THR A 65 10.07 4.39 7.83
CA THR A 65 9.76 4.42 9.26
C THR A 65 10.77 5.33 9.94
N TYR A 66 10.36 6.10 10.94
CA TYR A 66 11.29 6.91 11.72
C TYR A 66 10.68 7.35 13.06
N ILE A 67 11.51 7.93 13.93
CA ILE A 67 11.10 8.48 15.21
C ILE A 67 11.03 10.01 15.09
N VAL A 68 10.02 10.62 15.71
CA VAL A 68 9.95 12.07 15.92
C VAL A 68 10.10 12.41 17.39
N ASP A 69 10.41 13.68 17.69
CA ASP A 69 10.55 14.20 19.04
C ASP A 69 9.38 13.74 19.94
N GLY A 70 9.72 13.25 21.14
CA GLY A 70 8.76 12.63 22.07
C GLY A 70 8.60 11.11 21.92
N GLY A 71 9.39 10.46 21.06
CA GLY A 71 9.40 9.00 20.94
C GLY A 71 8.22 8.44 20.14
N VAL A 72 7.59 9.25 19.29
CA VAL A 72 6.51 8.79 18.42
C VAL A 72 7.14 8.15 17.18
N VAL A 73 6.78 6.89 16.90
CA VAL A 73 7.16 6.21 15.67
C VAL A 73 6.19 6.60 14.56
N VAL A 74 6.73 7.00 13.43
CA VAL A 74 5.99 7.39 12.23
C VAL A 74 6.30 6.38 11.14
N HIS A 75 5.26 5.85 10.52
CA HIS A 75 5.34 5.11 9.26
C HIS A 75 4.80 6.02 8.17
N GLU A 76 5.62 6.37 7.20
CA GLU A 76 5.34 7.36 6.16
C GLU A 76 5.49 6.72 4.78
N VAL A 77 4.53 6.98 3.90
CA VAL A 77 4.57 6.63 2.47
C VAL A 77 4.45 7.91 1.67
N ASN A 78 5.40 8.14 0.79
CA ASN A 78 5.38 9.27 -0.13
C ASN A 78 5.17 8.77 -1.56
N ILE A 79 4.20 9.35 -2.27
CA ILE A 79 4.00 9.22 -3.71
C ILE A 79 4.44 10.54 -4.34
N ASP A 80 5.57 10.50 -5.03
CA ASP A 80 6.11 11.64 -5.75
C ASP A 80 5.69 11.59 -7.22
N THR A 81 5.49 12.78 -7.79
CA THR A 81 5.11 12.94 -9.18
C THR A 81 6.11 13.81 -9.91
N ASN A 82 6.19 13.70 -11.24
CA ASN A 82 6.93 14.64 -12.09
C ASN A 82 6.28 16.04 -12.14
N GLY A 83 5.48 16.39 -11.13
CA GLY A 83 4.87 17.69 -10.91
C GLY A 83 5.47 18.37 -9.68
N GLN A 84 4.73 19.31 -9.11
CA GLN A 84 5.16 20.04 -7.92
C GLN A 84 4.57 19.52 -6.61
N ALA A 85 3.75 18.47 -6.65
CA ALA A 85 3.02 17.98 -5.48
C ALA A 85 3.55 16.61 -5.03
N LEU A 86 3.83 16.51 -3.72
CA LEU A 86 4.17 15.28 -3.03
C LEU A 86 2.95 14.85 -2.20
N ALA A 87 2.45 13.63 -2.39
CA ALA A 87 1.44 13.08 -1.50
C ALA A 87 2.09 12.24 -0.42
N ARG A 88 1.75 12.50 0.83
CA ARG A 88 2.27 11.81 2.01
C ARG A 88 1.13 11.16 2.78
N PHE A 89 1.22 9.87 2.98
CA PHE A 89 0.33 9.10 3.83
C PHE A 89 1.12 8.64 5.04
N TYR A 90 0.62 8.86 6.25
CA TYR A 90 1.38 8.48 7.45
C TYR A 90 0.51 7.91 8.56
N TYR A 91 1.04 6.93 9.26
CA TYR A 91 0.49 6.38 10.48
C TYR A 91 1.41 6.73 11.66
N LEU A 92 0.80 7.25 12.73
CA LEU A 92 1.50 7.49 13.99
C LEU A 92 1.24 6.30 14.90
N GLU A 93 2.30 5.60 15.28
CA GLU A 93 2.19 4.50 16.22
C GLU A 93 1.94 5.08 17.63
N PRO A 94 0.82 4.74 18.28
CA PRO A 94 0.52 5.29 19.59
C PRO A 94 1.55 4.80 20.62
N PRO A 95 2.03 5.67 21.52
CA PRO A 95 2.90 5.24 22.60
C PRO A 95 2.14 4.24 23.48
N SER A 96 2.78 3.13 23.85
CA SER A 96 2.17 2.17 24.77
C SER A 96 1.84 2.84 26.11
N THR A 97 0.64 2.63 26.64
CA THR A 97 0.03 3.30 27.81
C THR A 97 0.82 3.23 29.13
N ASN A 98 1.99 2.58 29.14
CA ASN A 98 2.81 2.31 30.33
C ASN A 98 4.08 3.17 30.43
N THR A 99 4.34 4.08 29.49
CA THR A 99 5.56 4.93 29.52
C THR A 99 5.29 6.23 30.26
N SER A 100 5.71 6.31 31.52
CA SER A 100 5.53 7.50 32.36
C SER A 100 6.67 8.52 32.20
N THR A 101 7.76 8.16 31.51
CA THR A 101 8.91 9.05 31.28
C THR A 101 9.33 9.15 29.81
N LEU A 102 9.94 10.29 29.44
CA LEU A 102 10.38 10.60 28.06
C LEU A 102 11.44 9.61 27.54
N ASN A 103 12.35 9.16 28.41
CA ASN A 103 13.42 8.22 28.05
C ASN A 103 12.87 6.82 27.73
N GLU A 104 11.88 6.36 28.50
CA GLU A 104 11.20 5.09 28.23
C GLU A 104 10.44 5.13 26.90
N ALA A 105 9.80 6.26 26.58
CA ALA A 105 9.12 6.43 25.29
C ALA A 105 10.12 6.33 24.12
N VAL A 106 11.30 6.95 24.23
CA VAL A 106 12.35 6.87 23.19
C VAL A 106 12.89 5.45 23.03
N ASP A 107 13.18 4.75 24.13
CA ASP A 107 13.71 3.38 24.05
C ASP A 107 12.66 2.39 23.52
N ARG A 108 11.38 2.60 23.82
CA ARG A 108 10.28 1.85 23.20
C ARG A 108 10.14 2.14 21.71
N ALA A 109 10.26 3.40 21.32
CA ALA A 109 10.25 3.79 19.91
C ALA A 109 11.35 3.07 19.12
N LYS A 110 12.57 2.97 19.69
CA LYS A 110 13.67 2.19 19.10
C LYS A 110 13.35 0.71 18.98
N GLN A 111 12.72 0.09 19.99
CA GLN A 111 12.33 -1.32 19.94
C GLN A 111 11.29 -1.60 18.84
N LEU A 112 10.27 -0.74 18.72
CA LEU A 112 9.27 -0.84 17.64
C LEU A 112 9.93 -0.68 16.27
N LEU A 113 10.93 0.21 16.19
CA LEU A 113 11.78 0.37 15.04
C LEU A 113 12.52 -0.93 14.68
N ASP A 114 13.17 -1.56 15.66
CA ASP A 114 13.93 -2.80 15.46
C ASP A 114 13.02 -3.94 14.98
N GLU A 115 11.78 -3.98 15.45
CA GLU A 115 10.78 -4.94 14.98
C GLU A 115 10.32 -4.64 13.54
N ALA A 116 10.04 -3.38 13.22
CA ALA A 116 9.68 -2.95 11.87
C ALA A 116 10.83 -3.17 10.86
N GLY A 117 12.07 -2.89 11.27
CA GLY A 117 13.29 -3.14 10.48
C GLY A 117 13.48 -4.62 10.15
N LYS A 118 13.27 -5.51 11.13
CA LYS A 118 13.31 -6.97 10.90
C LYS A 118 12.26 -7.45 9.90
N ARG A 119 11.07 -6.83 9.86
CA ARG A 119 9.99 -7.19 8.92
C ARG A 119 10.21 -6.62 7.51
N THR A 120 10.79 -5.43 7.41
CA THR A 120 10.99 -4.71 6.15
C THR A 120 12.39 -4.90 5.54
N GLY A 121 13.32 -5.51 6.27
CA GLY A 121 14.73 -5.63 5.87
C GLY A 121 15.53 -4.33 6.01
N THR A 122 15.01 -3.35 6.75
CA THR A 122 15.62 -2.01 6.92
C THR A 122 16.51 -1.97 8.17
N ASP A 123 17.73 -1.45 8.05
CA ASP A 123 18.65 -1.28 9.18
C ASP A 123 18.25 -0.09 10.06
N THR A 124 17.98 -0.37 11.33
CA THR A 124 17.54 0.64 12.30
C THR A 124 18.61 1.68 12.65
N GLN A 125 19.89 1.37 12.42
CA GLN A 125 20.98 2.33 12.60
C GLN A 125 20.99 3.44 11.53
N THR A 126 20.23 3.28 10.44
CA THR A 126 20.16 4.25 9.33
C THR A 126 18.94 5.17 9.40
N MET A 127 18.14 5.07 10.46
CA MET A 127 16.83 5.74 10.52
C MET A 127 16.93 7.20 10.96
N VAL A 128 16.11 8.04 10.32
CA VAL A 128 16.21 9.51 10.40
C VAL A 128 15.37 10.05 11.55
N LEU A 129 15.97 10.62 12.60
CA LEU A 129 15.22 11.37 13.61
C LEU A 129 14.75 12.72 13.03
N LYS A 130 13.43 12.94 12.92
CA LYS A 130 12.86 14.22 12.44
C LYS A 130 12.33 15.05 13.61
N LYS A 131 12.76 16.31 13.71
CA LYS A 131 12.25 17.30 14.66
C LYS A 131 11.07 18.06 14.03
N PHE A 132 9.86 17.81 14.49
CA PHE A 132 8.64 18.55 14.12
C PHE A 132 8.29 19.55 15.24
N PRO A 133 7.80 20.79 14.95
CA PRO A 133 6.94 21.17 13.83
C PRO A 133 7.45 22.33 12.93
N GLU A 134 8.75 22.61 12.83
CA GLU A 134 9.24 23.83 12.14
C GLU A 134 9.26 23.76 10.59
N THR A 135 9.12 22.58 9.98
CA THR A 135 9.21 22.46 8.52
C THR A 135 7.84 22.34 7.89
N THR A 136 7.26 23.48 7.49
CA THR A 136 6.18 23.49 6.50
C THR A 136 6.76 22.98 5.18
N HIS A 137 6.59 21.69 4.88
CA HIS A 137 6.99 21.13 3.59
C HIS A 137 6.12 21.73 2.50
N ALA A 138 6.60 22.78 1.83
CA ALA A 138 5.88 23.41 0.73
C ALA A 138 5.45 22.34 -0.30
N LYS A 139 4.17 22.38 -0.69
CA LYS A 139 3.58 21.51 -1.72
C LYS A 139 3.42 20.02 -1.35
N CYS A 140 3.46 19.70 -0.05
CA CYS A 140 3.06 18.39 0.46
C CYS A 140 1.55 18.33 0.71
N ILE A 141 0.89 17.27 0.26
CA ILE A 141 -0.51 16.94 0.57
C ILE A 141 -0.48 15.77 1.54
N GLU A 142 -0.94 15.99 2.77
CA GLU A 142 -0.75 15.03 3.86
C GLU A 142 -2.07 14.37 4.28
N PHE A 143 -2.02 13.05 4.45
CA PHE A 143 -3.13 12.22 4.91
C PHE A 143 -2.68 11.33 6.07
N ARG A 144 -3.39 11.42 7.20
CA ARG A 144 -3.16 10.55 8.35
C ARG A 144 -4.01 9.27 8.24
N MET A 145 -3.37 8.12 8.34
CA MET A 145 -3.99 6.80 8.43
C MET A 145 -4.31 6.45 9.88
N THR A 146 -5.34 5.62 10.09
CA THR A 146 -5.77 5.25 11.44
C THR A 146 -5.08 3.99 11.96
N SER A 147 -4.58 3.15 11.05
CA SER A 147 -3.82 1.95 11.38
C SER A 147 -2.66 1.69 10.43
N ARG A 148 -1.69 0.88 10.88
CA ARG A 148 -0.58 0.41 10.05
C ARG A 148 -1.07 -0.44 8.89
N GLU A 149 -2.06 -1.30 9.12
CA GLU A 149 -2.60 -2.19 8.10
C GLU A 149 -3.25 -1.43 6.94
N GLU A 150 -3.93 -0.30 7.23
CA GLU A 150 -4.49 0.59 6.19
C GLU A 150 -3.39 1.20 5.32
N LEU A 151 -2.29 1.65 5.95
CA LEU A 151 -1.15 2.22 5.24
C LEU A 151 -0.47 1.16 4.35
N ASP A 152 -0.28 -0.06 4.87
CA ASP A 152 0.29 -1.19 4.13
C ASP A 152 -0.60 -1.62 2.94
N ALA A 153 -1.92 -1.63 3.14
CA ALA A 153 -2.88 -1.90 2.07
C ALA A 153 -2.87 -0.81 0.99
N LEU A 154 -2.77 0.46 1.41
CA LEU A 154 -2.70 1.61 0.52
C LEU A 154 -1.45 1.54 -0.36
N ILE A 155 -0.27 1.33 0.24
CA ILE A 155 0.98 1.27 -0.53
C ILE A 155 0.99 0.07 -1.48
N LYS A 156 0.46 -1.08 -1.05
CA LYS A 156 0.33 -2.24 -1.93
C LYS A 156 -0.55 -1.93 -3.14
N SER A 157 -1.74 -1.37 -2.93
CA SER A 157 -2.64 -0.97 -4.03
C SER A 157 -1.98 0.03 -4.98
N ALA A 158 -1.27 1.02 -4.45
CA ALA A 158 -0.57 2.03 -5.25
C ALA A 158 0.55 1.41 -6.12
N LYS A 159 1.39 0.55 -5.53
CA LYS A 159 2.47 -0.15 -6.24
C LYS A 159 1.90 -1.08 -7.31
N ASP A 160 0.92 -1.91 -6.98
CA ASP A 160 0.28 -2.83 -7.92
C ASP A 160 -0.35 -2.08 -9.11
N ALA A 161 -1.02 -0.95 -8.85
CA ALA A 161 -1.59 -0.12 -9.90
C ALA A 161 -0.50 0.49 -10.80
N TRP A 162 0.57 1.01 -10.20
CA TRP A 162 1.67 1.65 -10.93
C TRP A 162 2.43 0.65 -11.81
N GLU A 163 2.83 -0.49 -11.25
CA GLU A 163 3.59 -1.52 -11.96
C GLU A 163 2.76 -2.20 -13.06
N SER A 164 1.47 -2.43 -12.82
CA SER A 164 0.58 -3.03 -13.81
C SER A 164 0.06 -2.05 -14.87
N GLY A 165 0.16 -0.75 -14.62
CA GLY A 165 -0.45 0.31 -15.43
C GLY A 165 -1.99 0.30 -15.42
N LYS A 166 -2.62 -0.51 -14.55
CA LYS A 166 -4.09 -0.64 -14.46
C LYS A 166 -4.64 0.32 -13.41
N GLY A 167 -5.73 0.99 -13.76
CA GLY A 167 -6.39 1.90 -12.85
C GLY A 167 -6.99 1.19 -11.64
N ARG A 168 -6.88 1.82 -10.46
CA ARG A 168 -7.39 1.30 -9.20
C ARG A 168 -7.98 2.40 -8.33
N LYS A 169 -8.96 2.01 -7.52
CA LYS A 169 -9.59 2.83 -6.48
C LYS A 169 -9.44 2.12 -5.15
N PHE A 170 -8.68 2.72 -4.25
CA PHE A 170 -8.51 2.30 -2.87
C PHE A 170 -9.40 3.16 -1.96
N SER A 171 -10.09 2.53 -1.01
CA SER A 171 -10.93 3.24 -0.04
C SER A 171 -10.75 2.68 1.36
N VAL A 172 -10.63 3.58 2.34
CA VAL A 172 -10.68 3.29 3.78
C VAL A 172 -11.70 4.20 4.42
N LYS A 173 -12.46 3.64 5.37
CA LYS A 173 -13.56 4.32 6.07
C LYS A 173 -13.14 4.72 7.47
#